data_AF-A0A938KDW2-F1
#
_entry.id   AF-A0A938KDW2-F1
#
_cell.length_a   1.000
_cell.length_b   1.000
_cell.length_c   1.000
_cell.angle_alpha   90.00
_cell.angle_beta   90.00
_cell.angle_gamma   90.00
#
_symmetry.space_group_name_H-M   'P 1'
#
loop_
_entity.id
_entity.type
_entity.pdbx_description
1 polymer ?
#
loop_
_entity_poly.entity_id
_entity_poly.type
_entity_poly.pdbx_seq_one_letter_code
_entity_poly.pdbx_strand_id
1 'polypeptide(L)'
;ACEGLIETIARARGVAPGNILPGAGSSDLIFRALRHWLTPESLERFAARSENTLVCKSMSKVYALSGARVAYLCAGPHQLETLRAITPPWVVSLPAQVAAVRASEDPDYYATRYQETHALQESLARELRSLDWEVRPGVANFLLCHLPEKSLDAEALIERCREQGLFLRNAGLMGMGPDSVRVAVKDAETNRRMVNILQEVTGKHSGQGRPTTI
;
A
#
# COMPACT_ATOMS: atom_id res chain seq x y z
N ALA A 1 18.96 10.81 19.37
CA ALA A 1 17.89 11.78 19.06
C ALA A 1 16.87 11.18 18.08
N CYS A 2 15.89 10.45 18.62
CA CYS A 2 14.57 10.05 18.08
C CYS A 2 13.73 9.41 19.23
N GLU A 3 14.03 9.74 20.48
CA GLU A 3 13.57 8.97 21.65
C GLU A 3 12.05 8.98 21.79
N GLY A 4 11.42 10.16 21.69
CA GLY A 4 9.96 10.26 21.72
C GLY A 4 9.27 9.44 20.61
N LEU A 5 9.86 9.39 19.41
CA LEU A 5 9.35 8.56 18.32
C LEU A 5 9.47 7.06 18.64
N ILE A 6 10.62 6.64 19.15
CA ILE A 6 10.90 5.25 19.54
C ILE A 6 9.91 4.81 20.62
N GLU A 7 9.74 5.60 21.69
CA GLU A 7 8.83 5.28 22.79
C GLU A 7 7.38 5.17 22.34
N THR A 8 6.94 6.09 21.47
CA THR A 8 5.57 6.10 20.97
C THR A 8 5.29 4.89 20.09
N ILE A 9 6.19 4.55 19.16
CA ILE A 9 6.05 3.34 18.32
C ILE A 9 6.08 2.08 19.20
N ALA A 10 7.02 2.00 20.14
CA ALA A 10 7.16 0.85 21.03
C ALA A 10 5.86 0.61 21.83
N ARG A 11 5.28 1.66 22.40
CA ARG A 11 3.98 1.61 23.09
C ARG A 11 2.86 1.17 22.16
N ALA A 12 2.73 1.79 20.99
CA ALA A 12 1.69 1.49 20.01
C ALA A 12 1.77 0.04 19.48
N ARG A 13 2.96 -0.58 19.50
CA ARG A 13 3.19 -1.97 19.06
C ARG A 13 3.22 -3.00 20.18
N GLY A 14 3.26 -2.55 21.43
CA GLY A 14 3.41 -3.44 22.59
C GLY A 14 4.76 -4.15 22.60
N VAL A 15 5.84 -3.45 22.25
CA VAL A 15 7.23 -3.95 22.29
C VAL A 15 8.11 -3.00 23.11
N ALA A 16 9.32 -3.42 23.52
CA ALA A 16 10.20 -2.53 24.27
C ALA A 16 10.86 -1.48 23.36
N PRO A 17 11.20 -0.27 23.84
CA PRO A 17 11.90 0.75 23.06
C PRO A 17 13.19 0.25 22.38
N GLY A 18 13.92 -0.65 23.05
CA GLY A 18 15.12 -1.29 22.52
C GLY A 18 14.89 -2.15 21.27
N ASN A 19 13.64 -2.52 20.97
CA ASN A 19 13.24 -3.28 19.79
C ASN A 19 12.87 -2.41 18.58
N ILE A 20 13.00 -1.08 18.64
CA ILE A 20 12.67 -0.18 17.54
C ILE A 20 13.92 0.57 17.04
N LEU A 21 14.08 0.66 15.71
CA LEU A 21 15.10 1.47 15.05
C LEU A 21 14.49 2.34 13.94
N PRO A 22 14.38 3.67 14.10
CA PRO A 22 13.86 4.57 13.07
C PRO A 22 14.80 4.70 11.86
N GLY A 23 14.26 5.00 10.68
CA GLY A 23 15.03 5.24 9.46
C GLY A 23 14.28 6.01 8.37
N ALA A 24 15.03 6.50 7.37
CA ALA A 24 14.46 7.20 6.22
C ALA A 24 14.02 6.23 5.11
N GLY A 25 12.72 6.25 4.79
CA GLY A 25 12.18 5.49 3.67
C GLY A 25 12.16 3.97 3.86
N SER A 26 11.45 3.28 2.98
CA SER A 26 11.05 1.88 3.24
C SER A 26 10.81 1.07 1.97
N SER A 27 11.29 1.53 0.82
CA SER A 27 10.80 0.96 -0.45
C SER A 27 11.53 -0.33 -0.84
N ASP A 28 12.82 -0.47 -0.51
CA ASP A 28 13.62 -1.61 -0.98
C ASP A 28 13.77 -2.77 0.02
N LEU A 29 13.61 -2.52 1.32
CA LEU A 29 13.77 -3.56 2.36
C LEU A 29 12.50 -4.38 2.63
N ILE A 30 11.33 -3.94 2.17
CA ILE A 30 10.05 -4.60 2.46
C ILE A 30 9.82 -5.85 1.59
N PHE A 31 10.38 -5.93 0.38
CA PHE A 31 9.97 -6.94 -0.61
C PHE A 31 10.88 -8.17 -0.74
N ARG A 32 12.07 -8.20 -0.11
CA ARG A 32 12.99 -9.35 -0.24
C ARG A 32 12.81 -10.44 0.83
N ALA A 33 12.03 -10.21 1.88
CA ALA A 33 11.99 -11.12 3.03
C ALA A 33 10.70 -11.95 3.23
N LEU A 34 9.57 -11.62 2.58
CA LEU A 34 8.26 -12.09 3.07
C LEU A 34 7.32 -12.62 1.96
N ARG A 35 7.71 -13.67 1.23
CA ARG A 35 6.78 -14.37 0.32
C ARG A 35 5.91 -15.44 0.99
N HIS A 36 6.26 -15.91 2.19
CA HIS A 36 5.60 -17.07 2.83
C HIS A 36 4.89 -16.77 4.15
N TRP A 37 4.94 -15.53 4.65
CA TRP A 37 4.50 -15.17 6.00
C TRP A 37 3.52 -13.97 6.04
N LEU A 38 2.88 -13.67 4.91
CA LEU A 38 1.93 -12.57 4.83
C LEU A 38 0.58 -13.02 5.39
N THR A 39 0.43 -12.87 6.70
CA THR A 39 -0.90 -12.69 7.30
C THR A 39 -1.27 -11.20 7.25
N PRO A 40 -2.55 -10.82 7.39
CA PRO A 40 -2.95 -9.42 7.57
C PRO A 40 -2.32 -8.79 8.83
N GLU A 41 -1.87 -9.64 9.76
CA GLU A 41 -1.29 -9.23 11.02
C GLU A 41 0.21 -8.97 10.91
N SER A 42 0.66 -8.00 11.71
CA SER A 42 2.07 -7.63 11.74
C SER A 42 2.87 -8.61 12.58
N LEU A 43 4.01 -9.06 12.05
CA LEU A 43 4.96 -9.93 12.77
C LEU A 43 5.88 -9.17 13.74
N GLU A 44 5.61 -7.89 14.02
CA GLU A 44 6.45 -7.05 14.89
C GLU A 44 6.70 -7.70 16.28
N ARG A 45 5.66 -8.26 16.91
CA ARG A 45 5.79 -8.94 18.20
C ARG A 45 6.62 -10.22 18.14
N PHE A 46 6.52 -10.94 17.02
CA PHE A 46 7.33 -12.14 16.78
C PHE A 46 8.80 -11.77 16.54
N ALA A 47 9.05 -10.77 15.69
CA ALA A 47 10.39 -10.27 15.40
C ALA A 47 11.10 -9.73 16.65
N ALA A 48 10.36 -9.06 17.55
CA ALA A 48 10.91 -8.58 18.82
C ALA A 48 11.42 -9.70 19.75
N ARG A 49 10.97 -10.95 19.56
CA ARG A 49 11.32 -12.13 20.35
C ARG A 49 12.14 -13.17 19.58
N SER A 50 12.46 -12.90 18.31
CA SER A 50 13.17 -13.81 17.42
C SER A 50 14.64 -13.38 17.29
N GLU A 51 15.51 -14.35 17.04
CA GLU A 51 16.96 -14.12 16.83
C GLU A 51 17.31 -13.84 15.36
N ASN A 52 16.43 -14.21 14.42
CA ASN A 52 16.71 -14.17 12.99
C ASN A 52 15.63 -13.47 12.16
N THR A 53 14.71 -12.76 12.81
CA THR A 53 13.61 -12.06 12.14
C THR A 53 13.65 -10.58 12.42
N LEU A 54 13.52 -9.79 11.35
CA LEU A 54 13.41 -8.34 11.40
C LEU A 54 12.23 -7.88 10.54
N VAL A 55 11.41 -6.99 11.09
CA VAL A 55 10.30 -6.37 10.38
C VAL A 55 10.66 -4.94 10.02
N CYS A 56 10.53 -4.58 8.75
CA CYS A 56 10.66 -3.21 8.27
C CYS A 56 9.28 -2.63 7.98
N LYS A 57 8.96 -1.46 8.55
CA LYS A 57 7.67 -0.82 8.33
C LYS A 57 7.82 0.60 7.81
N SER A 58 7.14 0.85 6.69
CA SER A 58 6.92 2.18 6.15
C SER A 58 5.78 2.90 6.86
N MET A 59 5.90 4.21 7.02
CA MET A 59 4.74 5.06 7.32
C MET A 59 4.15 5.74 6.08
N SER A 60 4.62 5.41 4.87
CA SER A 60 4.21 6.11 3.65
C SER A 60 2.76 5.86 3.24
N LYS A 61 2.21 4.67 3.54
CA LYS A 61 0.92 4.22 3.01
C LYS A 61 -0.18 4.28 4.06
N VAL A 62 -0.15 3.34 5.01
CA VAL A 62 -1.17 3.24 6.06
C VAL A 62 -1.29 4.55 6.84
N TYR A 63 -0.17 5.20 7.12
CA TYR A 63 -0.14 6.45 7.89
C TYR A 63 -0.27 7.72 7.05
N ALA A 64 -0.41 7.60 5.72
CA ALA A 64 -0.46 8.73 4.78
C ALA A 64 0.77 9.67 4.84
N LEU A 65 1.93 9.19 5.30
CA LEU A 65 3.16 9.99 5.46
C LEU A 65 4.16 9.81 4.30
N SER A 66 3.68 9.64 3.06
CA SER A 66 4.57 9.34 1.92
C SER A 66 5.61 10.43 1.64
N GLY A 67 5.26 11.70 1.88
CA GLY A 67 6.18 12.83 1.75
C GLY A 67 7.12 13.02 2.95
N ALA A 68 6.80 12.45 4.11
CA ALA A 68 7.58 12.64 5.34
C ALA A 68 8.83 11.74 5.41
N ARG A 69 8.89 10.69 4.57
CA ARG A 69 10.05 9.79 4.47
C ARG A 69 10.42 9.11 5.80
N VAL A 70 9.43 8.69 6.58
CA VAL A 70 9.64 8.01 7.88
C VAL A 70 9.29 6.52 7.82
N ALA A 71 10.15 5.72 8.43
CA ALA A 71 10.05 4.27 8.57
C ALA A 71 10.73 3.82 9.88
N TYR A 72 10.53 2.55 10.24
CA TYR A 72 11.23 1.94 11.36
C TYR A 72 11.41 0.44 11.18
N LEU A 73 12.34 -0.14 11.94
CA LEU A 73 12.56 -1.56 12.06
C LEU A 73 12.08 -2.05 13.43
N CYS A 74 11.58 -3.28 13.48
CA CYS A 74 11.25 -3.99 14.70
C CYS A 74 11.95 -5.36 14.73
N ALA A 75 12.80 -5.59 15.72
CA ALA A 75 13.57 -6.83 15.89
C ALA A 75 14.09 -6.96 17.33
N GLY A 76 14.72 -8.08 17.68
CA GLY A 76 15.44 -8.25 18.96
C GLY A 76 16.58 -7.21 19.11
N PRO A 77 16.91 -6.75 20.35
CA PRO A 77 17.91 -5.70 20.55
C PRO A 77 19.28 -6.02 19.94
N HIS A 78 19.75 -7.27 20.06
CA HIS A 78 21.03 -7.71 19.51
C HIS A 78 21.11 -7.50 17.99
N GLN A 79 20.00 -7.70 17.26
CA GLN A 79 19.95 -7.52 15.81
C GLN A 79 20.02 -6.04 15.45
N LEU A 80 19.44 -5.17 16.28
CA LEU A 80 19.41 -3.73 16.05
C LEU A 80 20.72 -3.03 16.45
N GLU A 81 21.53 -3.60 17.33
CA GLU A 81 22.84 -3.03 17.71
C GLU A 81 23.78 -2.88 16.52
N THR A 82 23.93 -3.93 15.70
CA THR A 82 24.74 -3.87 14.48
C THR A 82 24.21 -2.84 13.50
N LEU A 83 22.88 -2.74 13.35
CA LEU A 83 22.25 -1.77 12.45
C LEU A 83 22.41 -0.33 12.97
N ARG A 84 22.30 -0.11 14.28
CA ARG A 84 22.53 1.20 14.90
C ARG A 84 23.95 1.70 14.63
N ALA A 85 24.94 0.82 14.73
CA ALA A 85 26.34 1.18 14.50
C ALA A 85 26.61 1.71 13.08
N ILE A 86 25.85 1.26 12.09
CA ILE A 86 25.98 1.68 10.68
C ILE A 86 24.92 2.72 10.26
N THR A 87 24.00 3.09 11.15
CA THR A 87 22.95 4.07 10.84
C THR A 87 23.49 5.48 11.06
N PRO A 88 23.43 6.37 10.04
CA PRO A 88 23.86 7.75 10.21
C PRO A 88 23.05 8.48 11.30
N PRO A 89 23.63 9.49 11.96
CA PRO A 89 22.86 10.32 12.87
C PRO A 89 21.82 11.16 12.10
N TRP A 90 20.70 11.47 12.77
CA TRP A 90 19.61 12.33 12.24
C TRP A 90 18.94 11.87 10.94
N VAL A 91 18.80 10.55 10.75
CA VAL A 91 18.14 9.95 9.57
C VAL A 91 16.65 10.28 9.43
N VAL A 92 15.98 10.81 10.45
CA VAL A 92 14.58 11.24 10.37
C VAL A 92 14.46 12.71 10.73
N SER A 93 13.88 13.51 9.84
CA SER A 93 13.69 14.95 10.05
C SER A 93 12.71 15.23 11.19
N LEU A 94 12.83 16.40 11.84
CA LEU A 94 11.92 16.78 12.93
C LEU A 94 10.43 16.77 12.52
N PRO A 95 10.02 17.33 11.36
CA PRO A 95 8.62 17.26 10.93
C PRO A 95 8.13 15.82 10.75
N ALA A 96 9.00 14.93 10.26
CA ALA A 96 8.68 13.52 10.07
C ALA A 96 8.54 12.77 11.41
N GLN A 97 9.37 13.11 12.40
CA GLN A 97 9.25 12.59 13.77
C GLN A 97 7.92 13.01 14.41
N VAL A 98 7.57 14.30 14.34
CA VAL A 98 6.31 14.83 14.90
C VAL A 98 5.09 14.17 14.26
N ALA A 99 5.07 14.07 12.92
CA ALA A 99 3.99 13.42 12.20
C ALA A 99 3.87 11.93 12.55
N ALA A 100 5.01 11.23 12.66
CA ALA A 100 5.03 9.81 13.00
C ALA A 100 4.59 9.53 14.45
N VAL A 101 4.96 10.40 15.40
CA VAL A 101 4.46 10.34 16.79
C VAL A 101 2.95 10.48 16.78
N ARG A 102 2.43 11.56 16.20
CA ARG A 102 0.98 11.83 16.21
C ARG A 102 0.18 10.71 15.55
N ALA A 103 0.69 10.17 14.44
CA ALA A 103 0.10 9.04 13.74
C ALA A 103 0.13 7.73 14.56
N SER A 104 1.12 7.56 15.44
CA SER A 104 1.24 6.36 16.27
C SER A 104 0.36 6.40 17.52
N GLU A 105 -0.06 7.59 17.96
CA GLU A 105 -0.95 7.81 19.10
C GLU A 105 -2.43 7.53 18.81
N ASP A 106 -2.82 7.39 17.54
CA ASP A 106 -4.21 7.20 17.11
C ASP A 106 -4.39 5.88 16.33
N PRO A 107 -4.20 4.71 16.99
CA PRO A 107 -4.33 3.42 16.33
C PRO A 107 -5.75 3.15 15.81
N ASP A 108 -6.78 3.65 16.49
CA ASP A 108 -8.18 3.39 16.17
C ASP A 108 -8.61 4.11 14.88
N TYR A 109 -8.13 5.34 14.65
CA TYR A 109 -8.31 6.03 13.37
C TYR A 109 -7.79 5.18 12.22
N TYR A 110 -6.56 4.67 12.31
CA TYR A 110 -5.95 3.88 11.23
C TYR A 110 -6.57 2.50 11.08
N ALA A 111 -7.04 1.88 12.17
CA ALA A 111 -7.82 0.64 12.10
C ALA A 111 -9.13 0.86 11.31
N THR A 112 -9.82 1.97 11.56
CA THR A 112 -11.03 2.35 10.82
C THR A 112 -10.71 2.59 9.35
N ARG A 113 -9.66 3.36 9.02
CA ARG A 113 -9.25 3.61 7.63
C ARG A 113 -8.84 2.33 6.90
N TYR A 114 -8.25 1.37 7.61
CA TYR A 114 -7.92 0.05 7.05
C TYR A 114 -9.19 -0.72 6.65
N GLN A 115 -10.19 -0.78 7.54
CA GLN A 115 -11.47 -1.42 7.26
C GLN A 115 -12.22 -0.77 6.11
N GLU A 116 -12.28 0.57 6.08
CA GLU A 116 -12.87 1.32 4.98
C GLU A 116 -12.18 1.02 3.64
N THR A 117 -10.83 0.99 3.63
CA THR A 117 -10.05 0.67 2.44
C THR A 117 -10.35 -0.75 1.94
N HIS A 118 -10.53 -1.71 2.85
CA HIS A 118 -10.89 -3.09 2.50
C HIS A 118 -12.28 -3.17 1.86
N ALA A 119 -13.27 -2.50 2.45
CA ALA A 119 -14.61 -2.45 1.88
C ALA A 119 -14.63 -1.80 0.49
N LEU A 120 -13.88 -0.71 0.31
CA LEU A 120 -13.72 -0.04 -1.00
C LEU A 120 -13.00 -0.92 -2.01
N GLN A 121 -11.97 -1.66 -1.58
CA GLN A 121 -11.26 -2.61 -2.42
C GLN A 121 -12.19 -3.74 -2.89
N GLU A 122 -13.00 -4.32 -2.00
CA GLU A 122 -13.97 -5.36 -2.36
C GLU A 122 -15.03 -4.84 -3.33
N SER A 123 -15.51 -3.61 -3.12
CA SER A 123 -16.45 -2.97 -4.05
C SER A 123 -15.83 -2.77 -5.43
N LEU A 124 -14.62 -2.20 -5.49
CA LEU A 124 -13.90 -1.99 -6.74
C LEU A 124 -13.58 -3.32 -7.44
N ALA A 125 -13.22 -4.35 -6.70
CA ALA A 125 -12.96 -5.68 -7.26
C ALA A 125 -14.20 -6.29 -7.93
N ARG A 126 -15.41 -6.05 -7.39
CA ARG A 126 -16.66 -6.50 -8.02
C ARG A 126 -16.93 -5.76 -9.34
N GLU A 127 -16.77 -4.45 -9.33
CA GLU A 127 -16.92 -3.61 -10.53
C GLU A 127 -15.93 -4.04 -11.63
N LEU A 128 -14.64 -4.20 -11.31
CA LEU A 128 -13.63 -4.65 -12.26
C LEU A 128 -13.90 -6.06 -12.80
N ARG A 129 -14.44 -6.98 -11.99
CA ARG A 129 -14.85 -8.31 -12.47
C ARG A 129 -16.02 -8.24 -13.45
N SER A 130 -16.92 -7.26 -13.33
CA SER A 130 -17.98 -7.06 -14.33
C SER A 130 -17.46 -6.59 -15.69
N LEU A 131 -16.20 -6.16 -15.77
CA LEU A 131 -15.47 -5.89 -17.01
C LEU A 131 -14.78 -7.14 -17.58
N ASP A 132 -15.06 -8.33 -17.04
CA ASP A 132 -14.38 -9.60 -17.32
C ASP A 132 -12.86 -9.57 -17.02
N TRP A 133 -12.43 -8.73 -16.08
CA TRP A 133 -11.03 -8.73 -15.61
C TRP A 133 -10.84 -9.79 -14.54
N GLU A 134 -9.72 -10.52 -14.60
CA GLU A 134 -9.31 -11.38 -13.49
C GLU A 134 -8.70 -10.50 -12.39
N VAL A 135 -9.42 -10.34 -11.28
CA VAL A 135 -8.93 -9.56 -10.12
C VAL A 135 -8.33 -10.49 -9.08
N ARG A 136 -7.01 -10.39 -8.88
CA ARG A 136 -6.27 -11.17 -7.87
C ARG A 136 -6.62 -10.68 -6.47
N PRO A 137 -6.92 -11.58 -5.52
CA PRO A 137 -7.17 -11.19 -4.14
C PRO A 137 -5.90 -10.56 -3.53
N GLY A 138 -6.08 -9.56 -2.69
CA GLY A 138 -4.98 -8.90 -1.99
C GLY A 138 -5.46 -8.15 -0.75
N VAL A 139 -4.54 -7.80 0.13
CA VAL A 139 -4.82 -7.08 1.40
C VAL A 139 -4.23 -5.66 1.40
N ALA A 140 -3.77 -5.20 0.24
CA ALA A 140 -3.16 -3.88 0.05
C ALA A 140 -4.17 -2.88 -0.55
N ASN A 141 -3.80 -1.60 -0.56
CA ASN A 141 -4.59 -0.51 -1.15
C ASN A 141 -4.51 -0.44 -2.69
N PHE A 142 -4.37 -1.60 -3.34
CA PHE A 142 -4.41 -1.75 -4.79
C PHE A 142 -4.88 -3.15 -5.15
N LEU A 143 -5.35 -3.30 -6.38
CA LEU A 143 -5.75 -4.57 -6.99
C LEU A 143 -4.82 -4.87 -8.17
N LEU A 144 -4.30 -6.09 -8.23
CA LEU A 144 -3.65 -6.63 -9.42
C LEU A 144 -4.72 -7.27 -10.29
N CYS A 145 -4.81 -6.83 -11.53
CA CYS A 145 -5.80 -7.31 -12.48
C CYS A 145 -5.12 -7.81 -13.75
N HIS A 146 -5.66 -8.89 -14.32
CA HIS A 146 -5.32 -9.35 -15.66
C HIS A 146 -6.48 -9.06 -16.61
N LEU A 147 -6.16 -8.46 -17.75
CA LEU A 147 -7.13 -8.17 -18.79
C LEU A 147 -7.57 -9.46 -19.48
N PRO A 148 -8.82 -9.53 -19.99
CA PRO A 148 -9.31 -10.72 -20.66
C PRO A 148 -8.53 -11.02 -21.94
N GLU A 149 -8.46 -12.30 -22.33
CA GLU A 149 -7.84 -12.72 -23.58
C GLU A 149 -8.51 -12.01 -24.79
N LYS A 150 -7.69 -11.58 -25.77
CA LYS A 150 -8.14 -10.84 -26.97
C LYS A 150 -8.72 -9.45 -26.69
N SER A 151 -8.44 -8.86 -25.53
CA SER A 151 -8.70 -7.45 -25.26
C SER A 151 -7.55 -6.55 -25.73
N LEU A 152 -7.63 -5.25 -25.43
CA LEU A 152 -6.49 -4.34 -25.57
C LEU A 152 -5.33 -4.86 -24.72
N ASP A 153 -4.10 -4.79 -25.24
CA ASP A 153 -2.93 -4.98 -24.38
C ASP A 153 -2.91 -3.91 -23.26
N ALA A 154 -2.20 -4.21 -22.17
CA ALA A 154 -2.17 -3.34 -21.00
C ALA A 154 -1.64 -1.94 -21.32
N GLU A 155 -0.73 -1.78 -22.29
CA GLU A 155 -0.14 -0.50 -22.64
C GLU A 155 -1.14 0.39 -23.38
N ALA A 156 -1.84 -0.15 -24.37
CA ALA A 156 -2.90 0.53 -25.10
C ALA A 156 -4.07 0.93 -24.19
N LEU A 157 -4.46 0.06 -23.26
CA LEU A 157 -5.47 0.40 -22.25
C LEU A 157 -5.01 1.58 -21.38
N ILE A 158 -3.77 1.54 -20.88
CA ILE A 158 -3.21 2.59 -20.03
C ILE A 158 -3.13 3.92 -20.78
N GLU A 159 -2.74 3.91 -22.06
CA GLU A 159 -2.69 5.12 -22.89
C GLU A 159 -4.06 5.76 -23.02
N ARG A 160 -5.08 4.99 -23.42
CA ARG A 160 -6.45 5.49 -23.54
C ARG A 160 -7.02 5.98 -22.20
N CYS A 161 -6.71 5.29 -21.10
CA CYS A 161 -7.10 5.77 -19.77
C CYS A 161 -6.42 7.11 -19.44
N ARG A 162 -5.15 7.29 -19.82
CA ARG A 162 -4.38 8.51 -19.57
C ARG A 162 -4.98 9.71 -20.30
N GLU A 163 -5.45 9.52 -21.54
CA GLU A 163 -6.14 10.56 -22.30
C GLU A 163 -7.41 11.07 -21.58
N GLN A 164 -8.04 10.23 -20.76
CA GLN A 164 -9.18 10.58 -19.92
C GLN A 164 -8.80 11.01 -18.48
N GLY A 165 -7.51 11.17 -18.20
CA GLY A 165 -6.99 11.57 -16.89
C GLY A 165 -6.91 10.44 -15.86
N LEU A 166 -7.04 9.17 -16.27
CA LEU A 166 -6.88 8.00 -15.41
C LEU A 166 -5.49 7.38 -15.57
N PHE A 167 -4.71 7.40 -14.48
CA PHE A 167 -3.34 6.88 -14.46
C PHE A 167 -3.29 5.50 -13.79
N LEU A 168 -3.21 4.46 -14.61
CA LEU A 168 -2.99 3.08 -14.18
C LEU A 168 -1.51 2.70 -14.21
N ARG A 169 -1.14 1.66 -13.46
CA ARG A 169 0.24 1.14 -13.46
C ARG A 169 0.32 -0.15 -14.28
N ASN A 170 1.21 -0.16 -15.28
CA ASN A 170 1.57 -1.39 -15.99
C ASN A 170 2.31 -2.33 -15.02
N ALA A 171 1.75 -3.52 -14.79
CA ALA A 171 2.33 -4.55 -13.95
C ALA A 171 3.08 -5.62 -14.76
N GLY A 172 2.91 -5.68 -16.09
CA GLY A 172 3.72 -6.51 -16.97
C GLY A 172 5.21 -6.20 -16.91
N LEU A 173 5.56 -4.91 -16.78
CA LEU A 173 6.94 -4.45 -16.53
C LEU A 173 7.52 -4.94 -15.19
N MET A 174 6.70 -5.52 -14.31
CA MET A 174 7.13 -6.12 -13.03
C MET A 174 7.16 -7.65 -13.08
N GLY A 175 7.12 -8.25 -14.27
CA GLY A 175 7.15 -9.70 -14.46
C GLY A 175 5.82 -10.41 -14.20
N MET A 176 4.70 -9.68 -14.18
CA MET A 176 3.36 -10.26 -13.93
C MET A 176 2.64 -10.72 -15.21
N GLY A 177 3.24 -10.51 -16.39
CA GLY A 177 2.66 -10.82 -17.70
C GLY A 177 2.15 -9.57 -18.43
N PRO A 178 2.13 -9.58 -19.77
CA PRO A 178 1.89 -8.38 -20.60
C PRO A 178 0.53 -7.73 -20.35
N ASP A 179 -0.49 -8.52 -20.01
CA ASP A 179 -1.87 -8.06 -19.84
C ASP A 179 -2.20 -7.68 -18.38
N SER A 180 -1.17 -7.37 -17.59
CA SER A 180 -1.32 -7.10 -16.16
C SER A 180 -1.32 -5.61 -15.85
N VAL A 181 -2.34 -5.16 -15.15
CA VAL A 181 -2.48 -3.78 -14.66
C VAL A 181 -2.70 -3.76 -13.15
N ARG A 182 -2.15 -2.73 -12.50
CA ARG A 182 -2.38 -2.47 -11.08
C ARG A 182 -3.22 -1.22 -10.91
N VAL A 183 -4.35 -1.40 -10.24
CA VAL A 183 -5.36 -0.36 -10.00
C VAL A 183 -5.28 0.05 -8.53
N ALA A 184 -5.10 1.34 -8.25
CA ALA A 184 -5.07 1.84 -6.88
C ALA A 184 -6.48 1.99 -6.32
N VAL A 185 -6.70 1.56 -5.08
CA VAL A 185 -7.96 1.81 -4.37
C VAL A 185 -7.95 3.24 -3.84
N LYS A 186 -8.99 4.00 -4.17
CA LYS A 186 -9.24 5.38 -3.72
C LYS A 186 -10.53 5.45 -2.93
N ASP A 187 -11.00 6.66 -2.64
CA ASP A 187 -12.35 6.88 -2.13
C ASP A 187 -13.43 6.40 -3.12
N ALA A 188 -14.67 6.26 -2.64
CA ALA A 188 -15.78 5.71 -3.41
C ALA A 188 -16.06 6.51 -4.70
N GLU A 189 -15.98 7.84 -4.66
CA GLU A 189 -16.26 8.70 -5.80
C GLU A 189 -15.21 8.51 -6.89
N THR A 190 -13.94 8.55 -6.50
CA THR A 190 -12.82 8.34 -7.42
C THR A 190 -12.83 6.94 -8.01
N ASN A 191 -13.15 5.90 -7.23
CA ASN A 191 -13.27 4.53 -7.72
C ASN A 191 -14.41 4.40 -8.74
N ARG A 192 -15.57 5.03 -8.49
CA ARG A 192 -16.70 5.02 -9.44
C ARG A 192 -16.33 5.72 -10.75
N ARG A 193 -15.70 6.89 -10.67
CA ARG A 193 -15.21 7.60 -11.87
C ARG A 193 -14.21 6.77 -12.66
N MET A 194 -13.31 6.07 -11.96
CA MET A 194 -12.34 5.17 -12.58
C MET A 194 -13.02 4.03 -13.32
N VAL A 195 -14.02 3.38 -12.72
CA VAL A 195 -14.79 2.29 -13.36
C VAL A 195 -15.51 2.80 -14.61
N ASN A 196 -16.11 3.99 -14.56
CA ASN A 196 -16.78 4.58 -15.74
C ASN A 196 -15.81 4.78 -16.91
N ILE A 197 -14.62 5.35 -16.65
CA ILE A 197 -13.57 5.51 -17.68
C ILE A 197 -13.17 4.14 -18.24
N LEU A 198 -13.03 3.13 -17.40
CA LEU A 198 -12.69 1.77 -17.84
C LEU A 198 -13.78 1.13 -18.69
N GLN A 199 -15.06 1.34 -18.35
CA GLN A 199 -16.20 0.89 -19.15
C GLN A 199 -16.19 1.51 -20.54
N GLU A 200 -15.97 2.83 -20.63
CA GLU A 200 -15.88 3.56 -21.89
C GLU A 200 -14.72 3.05 -22.77
N VAL A 201 -13.52 2.94 -22.19
CA VAL A 201 -12.30 2.53 -22.92
C VAL A 201 -12.37 1.07 -23.38
N THR A 202 -13.01 0.19 -22.59
CA THR A 202 -13.19 -1.23 -22.94
C THR A 202 -14.42 -1.49 -23.83
N GLY A 203 -15.23 -0.47 -24.11
CA GLY A 203 -16.46 -0.58 -24.90
C GLY A 203 -17.61 -1.31 -24.19
N LYS A 204 -17.46 -1.64 -22.90
CA LYS A 204 -18.49 -2.29 -22.08
C LYS A 204 -19.38 -1.23 -21.45
N HIS A 205 -20.35 -0.74 -22.21
CA HIS A 205 -21.38 0.15 -21.66
C HIS A 205 -22.38 -0.68 -20.85
N SER A 206 -22.38 -0.52 -19.52
CA SER A 206 -23.60 -0.75 -18.74
C SER A 206 -24.63 0.29 -19.20
N GLY A 207 -25.66 -0.16 -19.91
CA GLY A 207 -26.70 0.70 -20.43
C GLY A 207 -27.35 1.55 -19.34
N GLN A 208 -27.00 2.83 -19.29
CA GLN A 208 -27.90 3.89 -18.85
C GLN A 208 -28.21 4.75 -20.07
N GLY A 209 -29.51 4.83 -20.37
CA GLY A 209 -30.04 5.26 -21.66
C GLY A 209 -29.54 6.63 -22.12
N ARG A 210 -29.19 6.71 -23.41
CA ARG A 210 -29.24 7.97 -24.14
C ARG A 210 -30.66 8.53 -24.03
N PRO A 211 -30.88 9.80 -23.66
CA PRO A 211 -32.13 10.47 -23.96
C PRO A 211 -32.22 10.55 -25.49
N THR A 212 -33.25 9.92 -26.05
CA THR A 212 -33.62 10.10 -27.45
C THR A 212 -34.19 11.51 -27.58
N THR A 213 -33.41 12.44 -28.16
CA THR A 213 -33.97 13.71 -28.62
C THR A 213 -34.43 13.50 -30.06
N ILE A 214 -35.75 13.59 -30.25
CA ILE A 214 -36.43 13.79 -31.53
C ILE A 214 -36.17 15.22 -32.01
#